data_AF-A0A2E7A125-F1
#
_entry.id   AF-A0A2E7A125-F1
#
_cell.length_a   1.000
_cell.length_b   1.000
_cell.length_c   1.000
_cell.angle_alpha   90.00
_cell.angle_beta   90.00
_cell.angle_gamma   90.00
#
_symmetry.space_group_name_H-M   'P 1'
#
loop_
_entity.id
_entity.type
_entity.pdbx_description
1 polymer ?
#
loop_
_entity_poly.entity_id
_entity_poly.type
_entity_poly.pdbx_seq_one_letter_code
_entity_poly.pdbx_strand_id
1 'polypeptide(L)'
;MFKTVIGAGIIAAGLVLALQEDAPAGGNNGTNCNISVGPDVIVGDIRGTSNYDAVDGIESFAFGTESCNIGDEQLLWYSDTNQKPVIGQSIYRLKDGRFEQIGQGWLKHGFFALSDNWCECGCEPTNGTVLGIGCSDLYSSGLNGQQSNMGPKFEVNAFTGYYPFPATDLNNTGNGTYKRVQVRISDLDPAQDGGGFYFVEAQYVSPDDAAAGNHFNNTSSRLATVTGSGNNWNINLQFAQTAREKQALRFWPFLEPDVELLDLYVENEGLLLLGSKVTGNPDGTWQYEYALQNNNSDRSISSFELPLVSGATVWDVGFHDVDYHSGSPIDGTDWDITVNETSIRWECTETYAENEWANAIRWGTTYNFRFTADVGPQQAKSVFGVFKPPAGDSVSMGVDAFIRAPMGTSAPTGGCCIGEECIVMNEKDCLADSGDFLGDWTFCEWDTCFAPCLGDIDGDDQVGVEDLLAVIAAWGTDDAAADLNVDGVVDVSDLLVIIGEWGSC
;
A
#
# COMPACT_ATOMS: atom_id res chain seq x y z
N MET A 1 46.59 14.64 11.24
CA MET A 1 46.65 15.13 9.85
C MET A 1 47.04 13.93 9.00
N PHE A 2 46.23 13.28 8.19
CA PHE A 2 44.92 13.56 7.58
C PHE A 2 44.08 12.27 7.69
N LYS A 3 42.79 12.39 8.03
CA LYS A 3 41.81 11.32 7.81
C LYS A 3 41.33 11.44 6.36
N THR A 4 41.53 10.40 5.56
CA THR A 4 40.98 10.30 4.21
C THR A 4 39.55 9.77 4.33
N VAL A 5 38.59 10.60 3.94
CA VAL A 5 37.18 10.25 3.77
C VAL A 5 37.06 9.52 2.44
N ILE A 6 36.63 8.26 2.46
CA ILE A 6 36.21 7.53 1.26
C ILE A 6 34.73 7.81 1.10
N GLY A 7 34.38 8.59 0.07
CA GLY A 7 32.99 8.85 -0.30
C GLY A 7 32.36 7.59 -0.87
N ALA A 8 31.22 7.18 -0.30
CA ALA A 8 30.36 6.18 -0.88
C ALA A 8 29.67 6.79 -2.12
N GLY A 9 30.08 6.34 -3.30
CA GLY A 9 29.41 6.65 -4.55
C GLY A 9 28.10 5.85 -4.64
N ILE A 10 27.00 6.58 -4.83
CA ILE A 10 25.67 6.04 -5.10
C ILE A 10 25.72 5.33 -6.47
N ILE A 11 25.60 4.01 -6.48
CA ILE A 11 25.32 3.25 -7.70
C ILE A 11 23.80 3.33 -7.91
N ALA A 12 23.38 4.18 -8.85
CA ALA A 12 22.03 4.17 -9.37
C ALA A 12 21.86 2.92 -10.27
N ALA A 13 21.47 1.80 -9.66
CA ALA A 13 20.89 0.69 -10.41
C ALA A 13 19.43 1.04 -10.68
N GLY A 14 19.06 1.15 -11.96
CA GLY A 14 17.69 1.39 -12.38
C GLY A 14 16.80 0.23 -11.93
N LEU A 15 15.98 0.48 -10.92
CA LEU A 15 14.93 -0.43 -10.50
C LEU A 15 13.82 -0.36 -11.56
N VAL A 16 13.79 -1.33 -12.47
CA VAL A 16 12.62 -1.55 -13.33
C VAL A 16 11.61 -2.29 -12.47
N LEU A 17 10.65 -1.54 -11.92
CA LEU A 17 9.47 -2.09 -11.24
C LEU A 17 8.60 -2.78 -12.31
N ALA A 18 8.76 -4.09 -12.46
CA ALA A 18 7.80 -4.92 -13.17
C ALA A 18 6.58 -5.09 -12.25
N LEU A 19 5.48 -4.40 -12.55
CA LEU A 19 4.22 -4.57 -11.85
C LEU A 19 3.65 -5.95 -12.23
N GLN A 20 3.48 -6.82 -11.24
CA GLN A 20 2.73 -8.07 -11.39
C GLN A 20 1.25 -7.76 -11.66
N GLU A 21 0.65 -8.48 -12.60
CA GLU A 21 -0.73 -8.28 -13.08
C GLU A 21 -1.77 -8.79 -12.07
N ASP A 22 -2.13 -7.97 -11.09
CA ASP A 22 -3.38 -8.14 -10.33
C ASP A 22 -4.42 -7.13 -10.83
N ALA A 23 -5.38 -7.62 -11.62
CA ALA A 23 -6.53 -6.90 -12.23
C ALA A 23 -6.18 -5.64 -13.05
N PRO A 24 -6.89 -5.30 -14.14
CA PRO A 24 -6.55 -4.15 -14.97
C PRO A 24 -6.98 -2.83 -14.30
N ALA A 25 -6.34 -2.45 -13.19
CA ALA A 25 -6.28 -1.07 -12.72
C ALA A 25 -5.37 -0.30 -13.70
N GLY A 26 -5.91 0.72 -14.36
CA GLY A 26 -5.28 1.35 -15.52
C GLY A 26 -3.91 1.97 -15.21
N GLY A 27 -2.81 1.33 -15.59
CA GLY A 27 -1.49 1.91 -15.40
C GLY A 27 -0.41 1.29 -16.27
N ASN A 28 -0.07 1.98 -17.36
CA ASN A 28 0.94 1.67 -18.38
C ASN A 28 0.63 0.56 -19.40
N ASN A 29 -0.64 0.46 -19.83
CA ASN A 29 -1.07 -0.15 -21.11
C ASN A 29 -2.52 0.31 -21.49
N GLY A 30 -2.82 1.60 -21.32
CA GLY A 30 -4.13 2.19 -21.59
C GLY A 30 -4.99 2.45 -20.35
N THR A 31 -5.91 3.41 -20.42
CA THR A 31 -7.04 3.52 -19.46
C THR A 31 -8.06 2.46 -19.85
N ASN A 32 -8.59 1.71 -18.89
CA ASN A 32 -9.68 0.80 -19.17
C ASN A 32 -11.01 1.57 -19.08
N CYS A 33 -11.66 1.79 -20.22
CA CYS A 33 -12.83 2.65 -20.31
C CYS A 33 -14.08 1.85 -20.70
N ASN A 34 -15.26 2.38 -20.36
CA ASN A 34 -16.58 1.80 -20.61
C ASN A 34 -16.75 0.40 -19.97
N ILE A 35 -16.17 0.21 -18.79
CA ILE A 35 -16.26 -1.06 -18.04
C ILE A 35 -17.31 -1.02 -16.93
N SER A 36 -17.63 0.18 -16.42
CA SER A 36 -18.58 0.42 -15.36
C SER A 36 -19.90 0.93 -15.93
N VAL A 37 -21.00 0.61 -15.23
CA VAL A 37 -22.33 1.15 -15.50
C VAL A 37 -22.51 2.41 -14.67
N GLY A 38 -22.97 3.49 -15.31
CA GLY A 38 -23.09 4.81 -14.69
C GLY A 38 -21.80 5.64 -14.79
N PRO A 39 -21.76 6.82 -14.14
CA PRO A 39 -20.57 7.65 -14.06
C PRO A 39 -19.46 6.96 -13.25
N ASP A 40 -18.20 7.14 -13.66
CA ASP A 40 -17.04 6.56 -12.97
C ASP A 40 -15.84 7.51 -13.07
N VAL A 41 -15.46 8.13 -11.94
CA VAL A 41 -14.37 9.10 -11.90
C VAL A 41 -13.10 8.50 -11.31
N ILE A 42 -12.03 8.51 -12.11
CA ILE A 42 -10.68 8.16 -11.63
C ILE A 42 -9.76 9.37 -11.65
N VAL A 43 -8.68 9.30 -10.85
CA VAL A 43 -7.51 10.17 -11.04
C VAL A 43 -6.65 9.61 -12.17
N GLY A 44 -6.81 10.16 -13.36
CA GLY A 44 -6.07 9.77 -14.56
C GLY A 44 -4.60 10.22 -14.58
N ASP A 45 -4.24 11.30 -13.89
CA ASP A 45 -2.84 11.72 -13.71
C ASP A 45 -2.70 12.67 -12.51
N ILE A 46 -1.57 12.61 -11.82
CA ILE A 46 -1.15 13.58 -10.80
C ILE A 46 0.09 14.29 -11.36
N ARG A 47 0.00 15.58 -11.66
CA ARG A 47 1.07 16.32 -12.35
C ARG A 47 1.19 17.77 -11.93
N GLY A 48 2.42 18.27 -11.95
CA GLY A 48 2.71 19.63 -11.53
C GLY A 48 2.65 19.82 -10.02
N THR A 49 3.50 20.70 -9.51
CA THR A 49 3.63 21.00 -8.09
C THR A 49 3.59 22.52 -7.92
N SER A 50 2.82 22.98 -6.94
CA SER A 50 2.88 24.35 -6.44
C SER A 50 3.31 24.34 -4.98
N ASN A 51 4.26 25.21 -4.65
CA ASN A 51 4.84 25.39 -3.33
C ASN A 51 4.41 26.77 -2.82
N TYR A 52 4.23 26.89 -1.51
CA TYR A 52 3.80 28.13 -0.88
C TYR A 52 4.65 28.39 0.36
N ASP A 53 4.71 29.64 0.79
CA ASP A 53 5.56 30.06 1.90
C ASP A 53 5.38 29.16 3.13
N ALA A 54 6.47 28.54 3.56
CA ALA A 54 6.50 27.75 4.78
C ALA A 54 6.21 28.61 6.00
N VAL A 55 5.48 28.04 6.96
CA VAL A 55 5.09 28.72 8.20
C VAL A 55 5.32 27.77 9.37
N ASP A 56 6.03 28.23 10.40
CA ASP A 56 6.22 27.51 11.66
C ASP A 56 6.74 26.05 11.50
N GLY A 57 7.67 25.85 10.56
CA GLY A 57 8.26 24.52 10.31
C GLY A 57 7.43 23.62 9.40
N ILE A 58 6.33 24.12 8.85
CA ILE A 58 5.46 23.41 7.90
C ILE A 58 5.68 23.94 6.49
N GLU A 59 6.01 23.05 5.56
CA GLU A 59 5.98 23.32 4.12
C GLU A 59 4.57 23.00 3.60
N SER A 60 4.13 23.68 2.53
CA SER A 60 2.83 23.39 1.95
C SER A 60 2.84 23.25 0.44
N PHE A 61 2.03 22.30 -0.03
CA PHE A 61 2.00 21.87 -1.42
C PHE A 61 0.58 21.83 -1.96
N ALA A 62 0.49 21.85 -3.27
CA ALA A 62 -0.66 21.41 -4.03
C ALA A 62 -0.19 20.77 -5.33
N PHE A 63 -0.94 19.80 -5.84
CA PHE A 63 -0.60 19.04 -7.03
C PHE A 63 -1.68 19.20 -8.08
N GLY A 64 -1.34 19.18 -9.36
CA GLY A 64 -2.36 19.14 -10.41
C GLY A 64 -2.94 17.73 -10.53
N THR A 65 -4.20 17.64 -10.90
CA THR A 65 -4.93 16.38 -11.06
C THR A 65 -5.69 16.38 -12.37
N GLU A 66 -5.56 15.29 -13.11
CA GLU A 66 -6.42 14.98 -14.26
C GLU A 66 -7.49 13.99 -13.79
N SER A 67 -8.76 14.37 -13.85
CA SER A 67 -9.88 13.43 -13.71
C SER A 67 -10.20 12.81 -15.05
N CYS A 68 -10.68 11.57 -15.05
CA CYS A 68 -11.25 10.92 -16.23
C CYS A 68 -12.58 10.26 -15.87
N ASN A 69 -13.60 10.50 -16.69
CA ASN A 69 -14.84 9.75 -16.61
C ASN A 69 -14.71 8.50 -17.48
N ILE A 70 -14.48 7.35 -16.87
CA ILE A 70 -14.27 6.07 -17.56
C ILE A 70 -15.56 5.24 -17.68
N GLY A 71 -16.67 5.74 -17.11
CA GLY A 71 -17.98 5.10 -17.14
C GLY A 71 -18.75 5.35 -18.44
N ASP A 72 -19.99 4.87 -18.50
CA ASP A 72 -20.86 4.97 -19.68
C ASP A 72 -21.96 6.06 -19.57
N GLU A 73 -21.96 6.85 -18.49
CA GLU A 73 -22.83 8.01 -18.30
C GLU A 73 -22.05 9.30 -17.96
N GLN A 74 -22.69 10.46 -18.15
CA GLN A 74 -22.09 11.76 -17.82
C GLN A 74 -21.99 11.96 -16.30
N LEU A 75 -20.84 12.46 -15.86
CA LEU A 75 -20.55 12.68 -14.45
C LEU A 75 -20.83 14.14 -14.03
N LEU A 76 -21.45 14.35 -12.87
CA LEU A 76 -21.91 15.65 -12.40
C LEU A 76 -20.76 16.62 -12.10
N TRP A 77 -20.91 17.87 -12.55
CA TRP A 77 -19.92 18.94 -12.33
C TRP A 77 -20.58 20.31 -12.11
N TYR A 78 -21.76 20.33 -11.49
CA TYR A 78 -22.56 21.55 -11.33
C TYR A 78 -21.93 22.50 -10.31
N SER A 79 -21.41 23.63 -10.81
CA SER A 79 -20.89 24.72 -9.98
C SER A 79 -21.93 25.18 -8.96
N ASP A 80 -21.45 25.69 -7.82
CA ASP A 80 -22.32 26.24 -6.76
C ASP A 80 -23.34 25.27 -6.14
N THR A 81 -23.15 23.97 -6.30
CA THR A 81 -23.95 22.91 -5.64
C THR A 81 -23.06 21.85 -4.99
N ASN A 82 -23.62 20.87 -4.29
CA ASN A 82 -22.88 19.68 -3.85
C ASN A 82 -22.84 18.56 -4.92
N GLN A 83 -23.37 18.79 -6.11
CA GLN A 83 -23.40 17.83 -7.23
C GLN A 83 -22.18 18.01 -8.14
N LYS A 84 -21.01 17.79 -7.56
CA LYS A 84 -19.71 17.86 -8.23
C LYS A 84 -18.64 17.19 -7.35
N PRO A 85 -17.50 16.77 -7.91
CA PRO A 85 -16.46 16.17 -7.10
C PRO A 85 -15.77 17.16 -6.18
N VAL A 86 -15.30 16.62 -5.06
CA VAL A 86 -14.27 17.21 -4.19
C VAL A 86 -12.99 16.40 -4.31
N ILE A 87 -11.85 17.06 -4.29
CA ILE A 87 -10.55 16.48 -4.66
C ILE A 87 -9.59 16.58 -3.48
N GLY A 88 -9.22 15.43 -2.92
CA GLY A 88 -8.28 15.31 -1.81
C GLY A 88 -6.86 15.02 -2.28
N GLN A 89 -5.88 15.47 -1.49
CA GLN A 89 -4.46 15.23 -1.73
C GLN A 89 -3.75 14.90 -0.43
N SER A 90 -2.85 13.93 -0.50
CA SER A 90 -2.06 13.44 0.64
C SER A 90 -0.62 13.14 0.20
N ILE A 91 0.31 13.19 1.15
CA ILE A 91 1.70 12.78 0.96
C ILE A 91 2.03 11.67 1.94
N TYR A 92 2.66 10.62 1.42
CA TYR A 92 3.14 9.49 2.19
C TYR A 92 4.64 9.33 2.06
N ARG A 93 5.26 8.65 3.03
CA ARG A 93 6.67 8.31 3.04
C ARG A 93 6.85 6.85 3.43
N LEU A 94 7.65 6.13 2.64
CA LEU A 94 8.20 4.82 3.00
C LEU A 94 9.67 5.01 3.43
N LYS A 95 9.95 4.82 4.71
CA LYS A 95 11.30 4.96 5.28
C LYS A 95 11.51 3.87 6.34
N ASP A 96 12.68 3.23 6.31
CA ASP A 96 13.06 2.20 7.28
C ASP A 96 11.98 1.10 7.46
N GLY A 97 11.37 0.69 6.35
CA GLY A 97 10.30 -0.31 6.32
C GLY A 97 8.92 0.16 6.77
N ARG A 98 8.73 1.44 7.09
CA ARG A 98 7.48 2.04 7.59
C ARG A 98 6.82 2.91 6.55
N PHE A 99 5.54 2.68 6.28
CA PHE A 99 4.75 3.46 5.33
C PHE A 99 3.78 4.38 6.09
N GLU A 100 4.04 5.69 6.08
CA GLU A 100 3.34 6.68 6.93
C GLU A 100 2.75 7.81 6.09
N GLN A 101 1.54 8.28 6.44
CA GLN A 101 0.98 9.51 5.88
C GLN A 101 1.55 10.71 6.63
N ILE A 102 2.38 11.49 5.95
CA ILE A 102 3.09 12.63 6.56
C ILE A 102 2.42 13.98 6.28
N GLY A 103 1.36 13.99 5.47
CA GLY A 103 0.63 15.20 5.18
C GLY A 103 -0.68 14.99 4.45
N GLN A 104 -1.58 15.93 4.67
CA GLN A 104 -2.87 16.02 3.99
C GLN A 104 -3.27 17.48 3.78
N GLY A 105 -4.17 17.71 2.83
CA GLY A 105 -4.82 19.01 2.63
C GLY A 105 -6.34 18.93 2.77
N TRP A 106 -6.97 20.10 2.76
CA TRP A 106 -8.41 20.24 2.52
C TRP A 106 -8.72 19.94 1.05
N LEU A 107 -10.01 19.82 0.75
CA LEU A 107 -10.48 19.36 -0.55
C LEU A 107 -10.74 20.52 -1.50
N LYS A 108 -10.22 20.44 -2.72
CA LYS A 108 -10.61 21.38 -3.77
C LYS A 108 -12.01 21.01 -4.30
N HIS A 109 -12.88 22.00 -4.49
CA HIS A 109 -14.20 21.79 -5.09
C HIS A 109 -14.15 21.93 -6.62
N GLY A 110 -14.81 21.03 -7.36
CA GLY A 110 -15.09 21.18 -8.79
C GLY A 110 -15.70 22.55 -9.14
N PHE A 111 -15.54 23.04 -10.35
CA PHE A 111 -16.28 24.24 -10.79
C PHE A 111 -16.55 24.28 -12.30
N PHE A 112 -15.72 23.61 -13.09
CA PHE A 112 -15.89 23.49 -14.53
C PHE A 112 -15.14 22.26 -15.02
N ALA A 113 -15.79 21.39 -15.78
CA ALA A 113 -15.14 20.24 -16.41
C ALA A 113 -14.67 20.61 -17.83
N LEU A 114 -13.39 20.42 -18.12
CA LEU A 114 -12.91 20.42 -19.50
C LEU A 114 -13.46 19.20 -20.27
N SER A 115 -13.25 19.20 -21.59
CA SER A 115 -13.60 18.09 -22.47
C SER A 115 -12.35 17.62 -23.22
N ASP A 116 -11.30 17.34 -22.45
CA ASP A 116 -10.07 16.78 -22.97
C ASP A 116 -10.23 15.26 -23.15
N ASN A 117 -9.31 14.64 -23.89
CA ASN A 117 -9.30 13.19 -24.13
C ASN A 117 -7.99 12.57 -23.64
N TRP A 118 -7.49 13.02 -22.49
CA TRP A 118 -6.19 12.58 -21.95
C TRP A 118 -6.16 11.08 -21.62
N CYS A 119 -7.28 10.56 -21.12
CA CYS A 119 -7.41 9.13 -20.84
C CYS A 119 -7.69 8.28 -22.08
N GLU A 120 -7.78 8.89 -23.27
CA GLU A 120 -7.98 8.19 -24.54
C GLU A 120 -9.25 7.31 -24.59
N CYS A 121 -10.27 7.66 -23.81
CA CYS A 121 -11.53 6.91 -23.70
C CYS A 121 -12.56 7.27 -24.79
N GLY A 122 -12.24 8.20 -25.69
CA GLY A 122 -13.15 8.63 -26.76
C GLY A 122 -14.13 9.71 -26.31
N CYS A 123 -13.61 10.76 -25.67
CA CYS A 123 -14.37 11.87 -25.09
C CYS A 123 -15.58 12.34 -25.93
N GLU A 124 -16.76 12.29 -25.31
CA GLU A 124 -18.00 12.92 -25.75
C GLU A 124 -18.13 14.32 -25.12
N PRO A 125 -17.78 15.40 -25.84
CA PRO A 125 -17.61 16.71 -25.24
C PRO A 125 -18.91 17.32 -24.71
N THR A 126 -18.80 18.12 -23.65
CA THR A 126 -19.92 18.79 -23.00
C THR A 126 -19.67 20.30 -22.91
N ASN A 127 -20.52 21.04 -22.21
CA ASN A 127 -20.36 22.49 -21.97
C ASN A 127 -19.61 22.82 -20.66
N GLY A 128 -19.10 21.78 -19.97
CA GLY A 128 -18.37 21.87 -18.71
C GLY A 128 -19.20 21.91 -17.43
N THR A 129 -20.53 21.81 -17.50
CA THR A 129 -21.38 21.59 -16.29
C THR A 129 -21.43 20.14 -15.84
N VAL A 130 -20.93 19.22 -16.66
CA VAL A 130 -20.78 17.78 -16.43
C VAL A 130 -19.51 17.32 -17.13
N LEU A 131 -18.81 16.31 -16.62
CA LEU A 131 -17.71 15.67 -17.33
C LEU A 131 -18.28 14.61 -18.29
N GLY A 132 -18.01 14.77 -19.58
CA GLY A 132 -18.52 13.88 -20.62
C GLY A 132 -18.03 12.45 -20.50
N ILE A 133 -18.74 11.52 -21.15
CA ILE A 133 -18.33 10.11 -21.23
C ILE A 133 -16.97 10.04 -21.91
N GLY A 134 -16.02 9.35 -21.29
CA GLY A 134 -14.65 9.22 -21.78
C GLY A 134 -13.82 10.53 -21.78
N CYS A 135 -14.36 11.63 -21.26
CA CYS A 135 -13.64 12.90 -21.19
C CYS A 135 -12.76 13.00 -19.95
N SER A 136 -11.76 13.87 -20.04
CA SER A 136 -10.88 14.23 -18.94
C SER A 136 -10.89 15.73 -18.64
N ASP A 137 -10.52 16.07 -17.41
CA ASP A 137 -10.44 17.44 -16.91
C ASP A 137 -9.17 17.66 -16.09
N LEU A 138 -8.37 18.65 -16.49
CA LEU A 138 -7.17 19.09 -15.78
C LEU A 138 -7.47 20.24 -14.82
N TYR A 139 -7.24 20.00 -13.53
CA TYR A 139 -6.95 21.08 -12.58
C TYR A 139 -5.45 21.21 -12.34
N SER A 140 -4.91 22.41 -12.55
CA SER A 140 -3.51 22.70 -12.23
C SER A 140 -3.28 22.69 -10.72
N SER A 141 -2.03 22.52 -10.30
CA SER A 141 -1.63 22.60 -8.89
C SER A 141 -2.03 23.91 -8.22
N GLY A 142 -2.02 25.02 -8.97
CA GLY A 142 -2.47 26.33 -8.48
C GLY A 142 -3.97 26.37 -8.20
N LEU A 143 -4.79 25.75 -9.06
CA LEU A 143 -6.23 25.63 -8.85
C LEU A 143 -6.56 24.70 -7.68
N ASN A 144 -5.84 23.58 -7.56
CA ASN A 144 -6.00 22.63 -6.45
C ASN A 144 -5.55 23.21 -5.10
N GLY A 145 -4.61 24.15 -5.09
CA GLY A 145 -4.18 24.87 -3.89
C GLY A 145 -4.88 26.23 -3.67
N GLN A 146 -5.98 26.51 -4.39
CA GLN A 146 -6.69 27.78 -4.26
C GLN A 146 -7.58 27.79 -3.01
N GLN A 147 -7.09 28.38 -1.91
CA GLN A 147 -7.76 28.39 -0.61
C GLN A 147 -9.23 28.86 -0.63
N SER A 148 -9.59 29.79 -1.53
CA SER A 148 -10.97 30.30 -1.66
C SER A 148 -11.94 29.34 -2.36
N ASN A 149 -11.47 28.15 -2.75
CA ASN A 149 -12.28 27.09 -3.33
C ASN A 149 -11.92 25.71 -2.71
N MET A 150 -11.49 25.73 -1.45
CA MET A 150 -11.16 24.54 -0.68
C MET A 150 -12.05 24.41 0.55
N GLY A 151 -12.60 23.23 0.78
CA GLY A 151 -13.47 22.89 1.89
C GLY A 151 -12.91 21.73 2.74
N PRO A 152 -13.34 21.59 3.99
CA PRO A 152 -12.79 20.60 4.91
C PRO A 152 -13.16 19.15 4.54
N LYS A 153 -12.26 18.20 4.86
CA LYS A 153 -12.53 16.76 4.72
C LYS A 153 -13.65 16.25 5.63
N PHE A 154 -13.75 16.81 6.83
CA PHE A 154 -14.60 16.29 7.90
C PHE A 154 -16.12 16.44 7.64
N GLU A 155 -16.52 17.25 6.66
CA GLU A 155 -17.94 17.42 6.26
C GLU A 155 -18.37 16.45 5.16
N VAL A 156 -17.44 15.67 4.61
CA VAL A 156 -17.68 14.80 3.46
C VAL A 156 -17.88 13.36 3.93
N ASN A 157 -18.98 12.76 3.50
CA ASN A 157 -19.18 11.33 3.54
C ASN A 157 -18.61 10.74 2.25
N ALA A 158 -17.41 10.17 2.32
CA ALA A 158 -16.70 9.69 1.13
C ALA A 158 -17.30 8.43 0.49
N PHE A 159 -18.08 7.66 1.24
CA PHE A 159 -18.77 6.48 0.73
C PHE A 159 -19.95 6.86 -0.18
N THR A 160 -20.69 7.90 0.16
CA THR A 160 -21.86 8.39 -0.61
C THR A 160 -21.53 9.57 -1.51
N GLY A 161 -20.36 10.17 -1.35
CA GLY A 161 -19.96 11.42 -1.98
C GLY A 161 -20.71 12.66 -1.50
N TYR A 162 -21.61 12.54 -0.51
CA TYR A 162 -22.38 13.68 -0.01
C TYR A 162 -21.53 14.63 0.84
N TYR A 163 -21.74 15.92 0.64
CA TYR A 163 -21.23 16.99 1.50
C TYR A 163 -22.17 18.21 1.47
N PRO A 164 -22.17 19.07 2.50
CA PRO A 164 -22.92 20.32 2.49
C PRO A 164 -22.30 21.33 1.52
N PHE A 165 -23.14 22.11 0.83
CA PHE A 165 -22.69 23.24 0.02
C PHE A 165 -23.47 24.53 0.35
N PRO A 166 -22.81 25.69 0.52
CA PRO A 166 -21.35 25.86 0.53
C PRO A 166 -20.69 25.15 1.71
N ALA A 167 -19.47 24.64 1.50
CA ALA A 167 -18.69 24.00 2.56
C ALA A 167 -18.26 25.04 3.61
N THR A 168 -17.99 24.58 4.83
CA THR A 168 -17.49 25.46 5.89
C THR A 168 -16.21 26.16 5.45
N ASP A 169 -16.17 27.46 5.69
CA ASP A 169 -15.04 28.33 5.34
C ASP A 169 -14.63 28.33 3.86
N LEU A 170 -15.44 27.83 2.92
CA LEU A 170 -15.07 27.63 1.51
C LEU A 170 -14.29 28.81 0.90
N ASN A 171 -14.77 30.04 1.10
CA ASN A 171 -14.19 31.26 0.54
C ASN A 171 -13.08 31.91 1.38
N ASN A 172 -12.82 31.42 2.59
CA ASN A 172 -11.81 31.99 3.48
C ASN A 172 -10.40 31.67 2.97
N THR A 173 -9.48 32.61 3.20
CA THR A 173 -8.06 32.48 2.89
C THR A 173 -7.21 32.84 4.11
N GLY A 174 -5.94 32.44 4.10
CA GLY A 174 -5.04 32.59 5.23
C GLY A 174 -3.57 32.67 4.80
N ASN A 175 -2.67 32.24 5.68
CA ASN A 175 -1.23 32.16 5.39
C ASN A 175 -0.91 31.10 4.31
N GLY A 176 0.38 30.89 4.00
CA GLY A 176 0.84 29.95 2.97
C GLY A 176 0.33 28.52 3.17
N THR A 177 0.23 28.06 4.41
CA THR A 177 -0.12 26.66 4.72
C THR A 177 -1.62 26.41 4.85
N TYR A 178 -2.44 27.43 5.09
CA TYR A 178 -3.89 27.28 5.31
C TYR A 178 -4.56 26.48 4.18
N LYS A 179 -5.34 25.45 4.56
CA LYS A 179 -6.07 24.48 3.71
C LYS A 179 -5.24 23.61 2.75
N ARG A 180 -3.99 23.95 2.47
CA ARG A 180 -3.15 23.20 1.52
C ARG A 180 -2.58 21.93 2.15
N VAL A 181 -1.93 21.09 1.35
CA VAL A 181 -1.27 19.90 1.87
C VAL A 181 -0.12 20.35 2.77
N GLN A 182 -0.24 20.09 4.08
CA GLN A 182 0.77 20.47 5.07
C GLN A 182 1.69 19.29 5.37
N VAL A 183 3.01 19.51 5.33
CA VAL A 183 4.02 18.52 5.74
C VAL A 183 5.04 19.20 6.64
N ARG A 184 5.46 18.54 7.72
CA ARG A 184 6.53 19.05 8.57
C ARG A 184 7.86 19.01 7.81
N ILE A 185 8.64 20.08 7.90
CA ILE A 185 9.96 20.16 7.28
C ILE A 185 10.88 19.05 7.82
N SER A 186 10.70 18.63 9.08
CA SER A 186 11.44 17.50 9.67
C SER A 186 11.30 16.21 8.87
N ASP A 187 10.17 16.01 8.20
CA ASP A 187 9.84 14.77 7.49
C ASP A 187 10.32 14.81 6.03
N LEU A 188 10.76 15.98 5.58
CA LEU A 188 11.35 16.24 4.26
C LEU A 188 12.88 16.33 4.31
N ASP A 189 13.42 16.85 5.42
CA ASP A 189 14.84 17.13 5.59
C ASP A 189 15.66 15.88 5.96
N PRO A 190 16.54 15.36 5.08
CA PRO A 190 17.36 14.19 5.40
C PRO A 190 18.36 14.41 6.54
N ALA A 191 18.63 15.66 6.93
CA ALA A 191 19.43 15.97 8.12
C ALA A 191 18.63 15.84 9.44
N GLN A 192 17.31 15.65 9.35
CA GLN A 192 16.39 15.44 10.45
C GLN A 192 15.79 14.03 10.33
N ASP A 193 14.50 13.92 10.00
CA ASP A 193 13.82 12.64 9.83
C ASP A 193 13.43 12.36 8.36
N GLY A 194 13.72 13.26 7.42
CA GLY A 194 13.46 13.03 6.00
C GLY A 194 14.28 11.89 5.37
N GLY A 195 14.01 11.63 4.09
CA GLY A 195 14.57 10.53 3.32
C GLY A 195 13.57 9.40 3.03
N GLY A 196 14.04 8.35 2.37
CA GLY A 196 13.19 7.25 1.90
C GLY A 196 12.49 7.55 0.56
N PHE A 197 11.38 6.87 0.31
CA PHE A 197 10.52 7.06 -0.86
C PHE A 197 9.31 7.90 -0.49
N TYR A 198 8.92 8.84 -1.35
CA TYR A 198 7.77 9.70 -1.11
C TYR A 198 6.69 9.47 -2.16
N PHE A 199 5.44 9.53 -1.76
CA PHE A 199 4.30 9.34 -2.65
C PHE A 199 3.36 10.52 -2.52
N VAL A 200 2.79 10.94 -3.65
CA VAL A 200 1.63 11.83 -3.68
C VAL A 200 0.42 11.01 -4.07
N GLU A 201 -0.63 11.11 -3.30
CA GLU A 201 -1.93 10.50 -3.57
C GLU A 201 -2.95 11.59 -3.82
N ALA A 202 -3.87 11.33 -4.75
CA ALA A 202 -5.04 12.16 -4.95
C ALA A 202 -6.27 11.27 -5.09
N GLN A 203 -7.42 11.82 -4.69
CA GLN A 203 -8.71 11.13 -4.73
C GLN A 203 -9.81 12.09 -5.17
N TYR A 204 -10.69 11.64 -6.07
CA TYR A 204 -11.93 12.34 -6.38
C TYR A 204 -13.07 11.66 -5.64
N VAL A 205 -13.92 12.43 -4.99
CA VAL A 205 -15.14 11.93 -4.35
C VAL A 205 -16.32 12.63 -5.01
N SER A 206 -17.18 11.88 -5.71
CA SER A 206 -18.37 12.41 -6.40
C SER A 206 -19.65 11.68 -5.98
N PRO A 207 -20.78 12.39 -5.76
CA PRO A 207 -22.04 11.75 -5.34
C PRO A 207 -22.62 10.73 -6.32
N ASP A 208 -22.50 10.97 -7.61
CA ASP A 208 -23.08 10.15 -8.68
C ASP A 208 -22.21 8.94 -9.06
N ASP A 209 -20.89 9.09 -9.00
CA ASP A 209 -19.92 7.98 -9.00
C ASP A 209 -20.15 7.01 -7.82
N ALA A 210 -20.38 7.57 -6.63
CA ALA A 210 -20.73 6.80 -5.44
C ALA A 210 -22.08 6.11 -5.58
N ALA A 211 -23.11 6.82 -6.06
CA ALA A 211 -24.44 6.26 -6.29
C ALA A 211 -24.45 5.15 -7.35
N ALA A 212 -23.54 5.20 -8.32
CA ALA A 212 -23.33 4.14 -9.32
C ALA A 212 -22.55 2.93 -8.77
N GLY A 213 -21.92 3.07 -7.60
CA GLY A 213 -21.11 2.02 -6.97
C GLY A 213 -19.67 1.95 -7.48
N ASN A 214 -19.19 2.97 -8.19
CA ASN A 214 -17.86 2.97 -8.83
C ASN A 214 -16.74 3.60 -7.98
N HIS A 215 -17.10 4.29 -6.88
CA HIS A 215 -16.23 5.03 -5.96
C HIS A 215 -15.07 4.31 -5.22
N PHE A 216 -14.70 3.08 -5.61
CA PHE A 216 -13.57 2.34 -5.03
C PHE A 216 -12.26 2.48 -5.80
N ASN A 217 -12.30 2.91 -7.06
CA ASN A 217 -11.13 3.11 -7.94
C ASN A 217 -10.72 4.59 -8.09
N ASN A 218 -11.42 5.50 -7.42
CA ASN A 218 -11.28 6.96 -7.58
C ASN A 218 -10.00 7.59 -6.97
N THR A 219 -9.03 6.76 -6.59
CA THR A 219 -7.76 7.16 -5.95
C THR A 219 -6.58 6.68 -6.77
N SER A 220 -5.61 7.57 -6.98
CA SER A 220 -4.35 7.23 -7.66
C SER A 220 -3.19 7.80 -6.88
N SER A 221 -2.00 7.26 -7.15
CA SER A 221 -0.78 7.72 -6.52
C SER A 221 0.37 7.80 -7.50
N ARG A 222 1.38 8.58 -7.09
CA ARG A 222 2.58 8.82 -7.89
C ARG A 222 3.79 8.92 -6.98
N LEU A 223 4.84 8.18 -7.31
CA LEU A 223 6.11 8.27 -6.62
C LEU A 223 6.76 9.64 -6.93
N ALA A 224 7.34 10.23 -5.89
CA ALA A 224 7.89 11.57 -5.90
C ALA A 224 9.32 11.59 -5.33
N THR A 225 10.05 12.63 -5.69
CA THR A 225 11.39 12.92 -5.13
C THR A 225 11.35 14.23 -4.36
N VAL A 226 12.09 14.30 -3.26
CA VAL A 226 12.16 15.48 -2.39
C VAL A 226 13.51 16.15 -2.56
N THR A 227 13.49 17.46 -2.78
CA THR A 227 14.69 18.30 -2.84
C THR A 227 14.42 19.61 -2.12
N GLY A 228 15.43 20.22 -1.51
CA GLY A 228 15.23 21.46 -0.79
C GLY A 228 16.24 21.69 0.32
N SER A 229 16.06 22.78 1.04
CA SER A 229 16.79 23.07 2.27
C SER A 229 16.12 24.21 3.03
N GLY A 230 16.30 24.25 4.36
CA GLY A 230 15.73 25.30 5.19
C GLY A 230 14.20 25.31 5.11
N ASN A 231 13.63 26.44 4.70
CA ASN A 231 12.19 26.66 4.59
C ASN A 231 11.70 26.63 3.13
N ASN A 232 12.37 25.87 2.26
CA ASN A 232 12.01 25.75 0.85
C ASN A 232 12.30 24.34 0.36
N TRP A 233 11.26 23.51 0.38
CA TRP A 233 11.26 22.13 -0.09
C TRP A 233 10.36 21.96 -1.30
N ASN A 234 10.70 20.99 -2.15
CA ASN A 234 10.01 20.68 -3.38
C ASN A 234 9.77 19.18 -3.54
N ILE A 235 8.52 18.83 -3.88
CA ILE A 235 8.08 17.50 -4.29
C ILE A 235 8.05 17.44 -5.82
N ASN A 236 8.96 16.67 -6.41
CA ASN A 236 9.05 16.51 -7.85
C ASN A 236 8.44 15.17 -8.30
N LEU A 237 7.43 15.28 -9.17
CA LEU A 237 6.64 14.17 -9.71
C LEU A 237 7.17 13.58 -11.04
N GLN A 238 8.28 14.09 -11.56
CA GLN A 238 8.81 13.65 -12.87
C GLN A 238 9.52 12.27 -12.82
N PHE A 239 9.67 11.68 -11.64
CA PHE A 239 10.41 10.43 -11.45
C PHE A 239 9.67 9.20 -12.01
N ALA A 240 8.37 9.11 -11.76
CA ALA A 240 7.52 8.00 -12.19
C ALA A 240 6.24 8.54 -12.83
N GLN A 241 5.52 7.70 -13.56
CA GLN A 241 4.16 7.99 -14.00
C GLN A 241 3.16 7.77 -12.86
N THR A 242 1.96 8.34 -12.99
CA THR A 242 0.85 8.06 -12.08
C THR A 242 0.42 6.61 -12.24
N ALA A 243 0.31 5.89 -11.13
CA ALA A 243 -0.36 4.61 -11.08
C ALA A 243 -1.84 4.87 -10.82
N ARG A 244 -2.66 4.75 -11.87
CA ARG A 244 -4.07 5.09 -11.75
C ARG A 244 -4.81 4.00 -10.99
N GLU A 245 -5.85 4.40 -10.26
CA GLU A 245 -6.71 3.51 -9.49
C GLU A 245 -5.94 2.73 -8.40
N LYS A 246 -4.76 3.23 -8.01
CA LYS A 246 -3.89 2.63 -6.99
C LYS A 246 -3.58 3.63 -5.87
N GLN A 247 -4.10 3.34 -4.68
CA GLN A 247 -3.74 4.02 -3.44
C GLN A 247 -2.24 3.89 -3.16
N ALA A 248 -1.66 4.87 -2.47
CA ALA A 248 -0.22 4.90 -2.19
C ALA A 248 0.23 3.70 -1.35
N LEU A 249 -0.58 3.23 -0.39
CA LEU A 249 -0.25 2.09 0.46
C LEU A 249 -0.04 0.78 -0.33
N ARG A 250 -0.67 0.66 -1.51
CA ARG A 250 -0.46 -0.50 -2.41
C ARG A 250 0.97 -0.60 -2.93
N PHE A 251 1.78 0.47 -2.82
CA PHE A 251 3.20 0.45 -3.17
C PHE A 251 4.11 -0.20 -2.14
N TRP A 252 3.64 -0.38 -0.91
CA TRP A 252 4.46 -0.91 0.18
C TRP A 252 5.01 -2.33 -0.13
N PRO A 253 4.20 -3.34 -0.52
CA PRO A 253 4.73 -4.67 -0.84
C PRO A 253 5.64 -4.72 -2.08
N PHE A 254 5.55 -3.75 -3.00
CA PHE A 254 6.45 -3.71 -4.16
C PHE A 254 7.87 -3.23 -3.79
N LEU A 255 8.01 -2.48 -2.69
CA LEU A 255 9.30 -1.96 -2.21
C LEU A 255 9.82 -2.74 -1.00
N GLU A 256 8.93 -3.44 -0.29
CA GLU A 256 9.21 -4.24 0.90
C GLU A 256 8.50 -5.60 0.75
N PRO A 257 9.15 -6.63 0.18
CA PRO A 257 8.50 -7.88 -0.22
C PRO A 257 7.89 -8.68 0.94
N ASP A 258 8.33 -8.43 2.17
CA ASP A 258 7.79 -9.07 3.38
C ASP A 258 6.47 -8.46 3.86
N VAL A 259 5.91 -7.47 3.16
CA VAL A 259 4.64 -6.83 3.50
C VAL A 259 3.47 -7.63 2.94
N GLU A 260 2.49 -7.93 3.80
CA GLU A 260 1.17 -8.40 3.39
C GLU A 260 0.21 -7.20 3.29
N LEU A 261 -0.56 -7.14 2.20
CA LEU A 261 -1.59 -6.13 1.98
C LEU A 261 -2.96 -6.79 1.88
N LEU A 262 -3.95 -6.27 2.61
CA LEU A 262 -5.32 -6.76 2.60
C LEU A 262 -6.29 -5.61 2.33
N ASP A 263 -7.24 -5.87 1.44
CA ASP A 263 -8.44 -5.05 1.28
C ASP A 263 -9.48 -5.54 2.29
N LEU A 264 -9.92 -4.63 3.16
CA LEU A 264 -10.98 -4.87 4.13
C LEU A 264 -12.16 -3.96 3.82
N TYR A 265 -13.35 -4.36 4.24
CA TYR A 265 -14.57 -3.58 4.03
C TYR A 265 -15.29 -3.39 5.35
N VAL A 266 -15.70 -2.16 5.64
CA VAL A 266 -16.79 -1.96 6.59
C VAL A 266 -18.06 -2.50 5.93
N GLU A 267 -18.83 -3.31 6.65
CA GLU A 267 -20.02 -3.99 6.13
C GLU A 267 -20.95 -3.01 5.40
N ASN A 268 -21.28 -3.33 4.13
CA ASN A 268 -22.13 -2.52 3.25
C ASN A 268 -21.67 -1.05 3.14
N GLU A 269 -20.37 -0.82 3.24
CA GLU A 269 -19.80 0.51 3.34
C GLU A 269 -18.41 0.56 2.67
N GLY A 270 -17.46 1.34 3.19
CA GLY A 270 -16.23 1.71 2.51
C GLY A 270 -15.09 0.70 2.63
N LEU A 271 -14.11 0.90 1.75
CA LEU A 271 -12.85 0.17 1.64
C LEU A 271 -11.83 0.72 2.63
N LEU A 272 -11.13 -0.21 3.26
CA LEU A 272 -9.92 0.02 4.04
C LEU A 272 -8.78 -0.80 3.41
N LEU A 273 -7.56 -0.29 3.47
CA LEU A 273 -6.36 -1.02 3.09
C LEU A 273 -5.49 -1.22 4.31
N LEU A 274 -5.15 -2.47 4.61
CA LEU A 274 -4.29 -2.84 5.72
C LEU A 274 -2.98 -3.39 5.18
N GLY A 275 -1.88 -2.70 5.45
CA GLY A 275 -0.53 -3.22 5.27
C GLY A 275 0.01 -3.77 6.59
N SER A 276 0.71 -4.89 6.54
CA SER A 276 1.41 -5.47 7.70
C SER A 276 2.79 -5.98 7.32
N LYS A 277 3.80 -5.57 8.09
CA LYS A 277 5.18 -6.03 7.97
C LYS A 277 5.62 -6.64 9.29
N VAL A 278 6.26 -7.80 9.21
CA VAL A 278 6.92 -8.42 10.37
C VAL A 278 8.39 -8.62 10.03
N THR A 279 9.29 -8.23 10.93
CA THR A 279 10.74 -8.33 10.74
C THR A 279 11.37 -9.04 11.92
N GLY A 280 12.05 -10.16 11.66
CA GLY A 280 12.83 -10.86 12.67
C GLY A 280 14.15 -10.15 12.96
N ASN A 281 14.47 -9.97 14.24
CA ASN A 281 15.73 -9.39 14.70
C ASN A 281 16.75 -10.51 15.00
N PRO A 282 18.07 -10.23 14.90
CA PRO A 282 19.11 -11.21 15.21
C PRO A 282 19.13 -11.74 16.65
N ASP A 283 18.43 -11.07 17.58
CA ASP A 283 18.34 -11.44 18.99
C ASP A 283 17.14 -12.35 19.31
N GLY A 284 16.41 -12.80 18.28
CA GLY A 284 15.24 -13.67 18.40
C GLY A 284 13.94 -12.93 18.69
N THR A 285 13.94 -11.59 18.66
CA THR A 285 12.76 -10.76 18.81
C THR A 285 12.18 -10.36 17.44
N TRP A 286 10.97 -9.80 17.42
CA TRP A 286 10.22 -9.52 16.20
C TRP A 286 9.62 -8.13 16.24
N GLN A 287 9.87 -7.33 15.21
CA GLN A 287 9.20 -6.05 15.01
C GLN A 287 7.94 -6.24 14.16
N TYR A 288 6.85 -5.66 14.62
CA TYR A 288 5.56 -5.65 13.93
C TYR A 288 5.21 -4.20 13.58
N GLU A 289 4.86 -3.96 12.32
CA GLU A 289 4.44 -2.66 11.81
C GLU A 289 3.17 -2.84 10.97
N TYR A 290 2.13 -2.09 11.29
CA TYR A 290 0.85 -2.10 10.59
C TYR A 290 0.50 -0.68 10.16
N ALA A 291 -0.07 -0.54 8.98
CA ALA A 291 -0.64 0.71 8.49
C ALA A 291 -2.07 0.44 7.99
N LEU A 292 -3.05 1.16 8.54
CA LEU A 292 -4.44 1.06 8.11
C LEU A 292 -4.87 2.37 7.45
N GLN A 293 -5.07 2.33 6.13
CA GLN A 293 -5.66 3.41 5.36
C GLN A 293 -7.17 3.23 5.32
N ASN A 294 -7.92 4.26 5.72
CA ASN A 294 -9.34 4.35 5.38
C ASN A 294 -9.47 5.07 4.03
N ASN A 295 -9.83 4.34 2.97
CA ASN A 295 -9.93 4.93 1.63
C ASN A 295 -11.20 5.78 1.48
N ASN A 296 -12.37 5.24 1.83
CA ASN A 296 -13.65 5.93 1.62
C ASN A 296 -14.75 5.57 2.63
N SER A 297 -14.43 4.87 3.74
CA SER A 297 -15.40 4.61 4.80
C SER A 297 -15.72 5.91 5.57
N ASP A 298 -16.95 6.38 5.46
CA ASP A 298 -17.51 7.40 6.35
C ASP A 298 -17.65 6.86 7.78
N ARG A 299 -17.93 5.57 7.93
CA ARG A 299 -18.11 4.93 9.24
C ARG A 299 -16.87 4.97 10.14
N SER A 300 -15.67 5.12 9.56
CA SER A 300 -14.39 5.36 10.24
C SER A 300 -14.00 4.25 11.24
N ILE A 301 -12.74 4.23 11.69
CA ILE A 301 -12.20 3.20 12.60
C ILE A 301 -11.68 3.84 13.88
N SER A 302 -11.95 3.22 15.03
CA SER A 302 -11.68 3.76 16.38
C SER A 302 -10.83 2.87 17.26
N SER A 303 -10.57 1.62 16.87
CA SER A 303 -9.64 0.77 17.59
C SER A 303 -9.02 -0.28 16.70
N PHE A 304 -7.89 -0.81 17.14
CA PHE A 304 -7.23 -1.98 16.57
C PHE A 304 -6.80 -2.91 17.70
N GLU A 305 -7.27 -4.16 17.67
CA GLU A 305 -6.91 -5.21 18.63
C GLU A 305 -6.24 -6.39 17.92
N LEU A 306 -5.05 -6.75 18.41
CA LEU A 306 -4.28 -7.92 17.98
C LEU A 306 -4.20 -8.94 19.12
N PRO A 307 -4.33 -10.25 18.83
CA PRO A 307 -4.12 -11.28 19.82
C PRO A 307 -2.62 -11.46 20.14
N LEU A 308 -2.34 -11.82 21.39
CA LEU A 308 -1.02 -12.24 21.87
C LEU A 308 -1.11 -13.66 22.43
N VAL A 309 -0.11 -14.49 22.17
CA VAL A 309 -0.01 -15.76 22.88
C VAL A 309 0.26 -15.50 24.37
N SER A 310 -0.33 -16.31 25.24
CA SER A 310 -0.13 -16.19 26.69
C SER A 310 1.36 -16.23 27.03
N GLY A 311 1.84 -15.20 27.73
CA GLY A 311 3.24 -15.07 28.14
C GLY A 311 4.14 -14.31 27.16
N ALA A 312 3.60 -13.84 26.02
CA ALA A 312 4.32 -12.93 25.14
C ALA A 312 4.65 -11.62 25.87
N THR A 313 5.87 -11.13 25.68
CA THR A 313 6.31 -9.81 26.15
C THR A 313 6.32 -8.85 24.97
N VAL A 314 5.76 -7.67 25.15
CA VAL A 314 5.71 -6.61 24.14
C VAL A 314 6.35 -5.33 24.68
N TRP A 315 7.13 -4.64 23.86
CA TRP A 315 7.76 -3.35 24.17
C TRP A 315 7.89 -2.47 22.91
N ASP A 316 8.42 -1.26 23.07
CA ASP A 316 8.53 -0.25 22.00
C ASP A 316 7.21 -0.03 21.25
N VAL A 317 6.10 -0.05 22.00
CA VAL A 317 4.77 0.15 21.43
C VAL A 317 4.63 1.60 20.98
N GLY A 318 4.24 1.79 19.72
CA GLY A 318 4.09 3.08 19.11
C GLY A 318 2.79 3.21 18.33
N PHE A 319 2.43 4.46 18.10
CA PHE A 319 1.29 4.92 17.33
C PHE A 319 1.74 6.10 16.47
N HIS A 320 1.14 6.27 15.31
CA HIS A 320 1.30 7.48 14.51
C HIS A 320 0.02 7.74 13.72
N ASP A 321 -0.42 8.98 13.74
CA ASP A 321 -1.52 9.51 12.94
C ASP A 321 -1.06 10.70 12.10
N VAL A 322 -1.99 11.27 11.33
CA VAL A 322 -1.74 12.47 10.53
C VAL A 322 -2.28 13.71 11.24
N ASP A 323 -1.55 14.82 11.16
CA ASP A 323 -1.99 16.09 11.73
C ASP A 323 -3.27 16.61 11.04
N TYR A 324 -4.24 17.04 11.86
CA TYR A 324 -5.39 17.83 11.40
C TYR A 324 -5.11 19.32 11.58
N HIS A 325 -5.50 20.13 10.61
CA HIS A 325 -5.08 21.53 10.54
C HIS A 325 -6.19 22.45 10.01
N SER A 326 -5.89 23.74 9.95
CA SER A 326 -6.77 24.79 9.41
C SER A 326 -8.11 24.95 10.13
N GLY A 327 -8.18 24.60 11.42
CA GLY A 327 -9.41 24.69 12.21
C GLY A 327 -10.34 23.48 12.09
N SER A 328 -9.81 22.33 11.64
CA SER A 328 -10.49 21.04 11.79
C SER A 328 -10.94 20.85 13.25
N PRO A 329 -12.18 20.41 13.50
CA PRO A 329 -12.66 20.10 14.84
C PRO A 329 -12.12 18.76 15.36
N ILE A 330 -11.53 17.93 14.48
CA ILE A 330 -11.00 16.62 14.85
C ILE A 330 -9.92 16.80 15.92
N ASP A 331 -10.12 16.12 17.04
CA ASP A 331 -9.16 16.02 18.13
C ASP A 331 -8.03 15.10 17.69
N GLY A 332 -6.81 15.63 17.60
CA GLY A 332 -5.60 14.89 17.24
C GLY A 332 -4.91 14.25 18.44
N THR A 333 -5.63 13.97 19.53
CA THR A 333 -5.07 13.24 20.67
C THR A 333 -4.75 11.80 20.27
N ASP A 334 -3.51 11.37 20.50
CA ASP A 334 -3.04 10.01 20.24
C ASP A 334 -3.91 8.95 20.93
N TRP A 335 -3.97 7.76 20.32
CA TRP A 335 -4.74 6.64 20.86
C TRP A 335 -4.13 6.07 22.14
N ASP A 336 -5.00 5.65 23.06
CA ASP A 336 -4.60 4.90 24.24
C ASP A 336 -4.13 3.50 23.85
N ILE A 337 -3.10 3.02 24.54
CA ILE A 337 -2.48 1.72 24.30
C ILE A 337 -2.66 0.85 25.54
N THR A 338 -3.33 -0.29 25.38
CA THR A 338 -3.50 -1.29 26.44
C THR A 338 -2.87 -2.62 26.01
N VAL A 339 -1.97 -3.14 26.85
CA VAL A 339 -1.39 -4.48 26.68
C VAL A 339 -1.88 -5.36 27.83
N ASN A 340 -2.57 -6.44 27.50
CA ASN A 340 -3.06 -7.46 28.42
C ASN A 340 -2.34 -8.79 28.18
N GLU A 341 -2.63 -9.82 28.99
CA GLU A 341 -1.98 -11.14 28.87
C GLU A 341 -2.20 -11.84 27.52
N THR A 342 -3.27 -11.50 26.79
CA THR A 342 -3.68 -12.18 25.56
C THR A 342 -3.96 -11.25 24.38
N SER A 343 -3.75 -9.94 24.54
CA SER A 343 -3.98 -8.97 23.46
C SER A 343 -3.25 -7.67 23.68
N ILE A 344 -3.01 -6.97 22.57
CA ILE A 344 -2.61 -5.57 22.53
C ILE A 344 -3.68 -4.79 21.76
N ARG A 345 -4.05 -3.62 22.28
CA ARG A 345 -5.09 -2.78 21.71
C ARG A 345 -4.66 -1.31 21.69
N TRP A 346 -4.87 -0.68 20.55
CA TRP A 346 -4.88 0.77 20.42
C TRP A 346 -6.34 1.21 20.28
N GLU A 347 -6.73 2.28 20.97
CA GLU A 347 -8.08 2.81 20.86
C GLU A 347 -8.14 4.32 20.98
N CYS A 348 -9.10 4.91 20.27
CA CYS A 348 -9.47 6.29 20.46
C CYS A 348 -9.90 6.52 21.91
N THR A 349 -9.47 7.63 22.50
CA THR A 349 -9.69 7.97 23.92
C THR A 349 -11.16 8.22 24.26
N GLU A 350 -11.99 8.51 23.26
CA GLU A 350 -13.41 8.84 23.40
C GLU A 350 -14.24 8.10 22.35
N THR A 351 -15.45 7.69 22.74
CA THR A 351 -16.43 7.11 21.82
C THR A 351 -17.11 8.19 20.97
N TYR A 352 -17.75 7.79 19.86
CA TYR A 352 -18.52 8.73 19.02
C TYR A 352 -19.61 9.49 19.80
N ALA A 353 -20.20 8.86 20.82
CA ALA A 353 -21.25 9.47 21.63
C ALA A 353 -20.70 10.53 22.61
N GLU A 354 -19.43 10.42 23.00
CA GLU A 354 -18.75 11.38 23.87
C GLU A 354 -18.19 12.55 23.04
N ASN A 355 -17.53 12.22 21.93
CA ASN A 355 -16.94 13.19 21.03
C ASN A 355 -16.98 12.67 19.58
N GLU A 356 -17.89 13.21 18.76
CA GLU A 356 -17.98 12.84 17.34
C GLU A 356 -16.73 13.25 16.52
N TRP A 357 -15.89 14.12 17.10
CA TRP A 357 -14.64 14.61 16.54
C TRP A 357 -13.40 13.93 17.14
N ALA A 358 -13.57 12.86 17.91
CA ALA A 358 -12.43 12.09 18.39
C ALA A 358 -11.58 11.54 17.23
N ASN A 359 -10.34 11.19 17.55
CA ASN A 359 -9.27 10.83 16.62
C ASN A 359 -9.47 9.49 15.86
N ALA A 360 -10.67 9.18 15.39
CA ALA A 360 -10.90 8.01 14.55
C ALA A 360 -10.18 8.15 13.19
N ILE A 361 -9.78 7.02 12.60
CA ILE A 361 -9.23 6.95 11.24
C ILE A 361 -10.34 7.34 10.26
N ARG A 362 -10.33 8.61 9.83
CA ARG A 362 -11.29 9.16 8.86
C ARG A 362 -10.88 8.81 7.44
N TRP A 363 -11.81 8.92 6.49
CA TRP A 363 -11.51 8.67 5.09
C TRP A 363 -10.34 9.54 4.58
N GLY A 364 -9.54 8.98 3.68
CA GLY A 364 -8.33 9.61 3.15
C GLY A 364 -7.24 9.82 4.20
N THR A 365 -7.26 9.06 5.31
CA THR A 365 -6.19 9.04 6.33
C THR A 365 -5.65 7.64 6.61
N THR A 366 -4.39 7.56 7.05
CA THR A 366 -3.69 6.31 7.37
C THR A 366 -2.98 6.41 8.71
N TYR A 367 -3.28 5.48 9.61
CA TYR A 367 -2.66 5.42 10.95
C TYR A 367 -1.79 4.17 11.06
N ASN A 368 -0.73 4.27 11.86
CA ASN A 368 0.27 3.24 12.02
C ASN A 368 0.32 2.71 13.46
N PHE A 369 0.54 1.41 13.59
CA PHE A 369 0.62 0.70 14.85
C PHE A 369 1.88 -0.15 14.84
N ARG A 370 2.67 -0.09 15.90
CA ARG A 370 3.95 -0.80 15.92
C ARG A 370 4.33 -1.26 17.32
N PHE A 371 5.11 -2.33 17.39
CA PHE A 371 5.71 -2.82 18.63
C PHE A 371 6.77 -3.87 18.32
N THR A 372 7.56 -4.23 19.33
CA THR A 372 8.45 -5.39 19.31
C THR A 372 7.93 -6.45 20.27
N ALA A 373 8.03 -7.72 19.90
CA ALA A 373 7.70 -8.85 20.77
C ALA A 373 8.79 -9.92 20.80
N ASP A 374 8.81 -10.72 21.86
CA ASP A 374 9.66 -11.92 21.99
C ASP A 374 9.06 -13.17 21.31
N VAL A 375 7.90 -13.01 20.66
CA VAL A 375 7.16 -14.08 19.98
C VAL A 375 7.07 -13.80 18.48
N GLY A 376 7.31 -14.85 17.68
CA GLY A 376 7.24 -14.81 16.23
C GLY A 376 5.82 -14.75 15.66
N PRO A 377 5.68 -14.41 14.37
CA PRO A 377 4.38 -14.20 13.76
C PRO A 377 3.62 -15.50 13.49
N GLN A 378 2.30 -15.46 13.66
CA GLN A 378 1.36 -16.42 13.08
C GLN A 378 0.11 -15.67 12.63
N GLN A 379 -0.49 -16.09 11.52
CA GLN A 379 -1.79 -15.59 11.05
C GLN A 379 -2.85 -15.76 12.14
N ALA A 380 -3.45 -14.65 12.57
CA ALA A 380 -4.45 -14.64 13.61
C ALA A 380 -5.53 -13.60 13.34
N LYS A 381 -6.73 -13.89 13.86
CA LYS A 381 -7.85 -12.96 13.79
C LYS A 381 -7.57 -11.73 14.65
N SER A 382 -7.64 -10.57 14.02
CA SER A 382 -7.49 -9.24 14.60
C SER A 382 -8.73 -8.42 14.29
N VAL A 383 -9.05 -7.44 15.13
CA VAL A 383 -10.34 -6.73 15.05
C VAL A 383 -10.10 -5.22 15.01
N PHE A 384 -10.70 -4.56 14.02
CA PHE A 384 -10.80 -3.11 13.97
C PHE A 384 -12.20 -2.68 14.41
N GLY A 385 -12.28 -1.75 15.36
CA GLY A 385 -13.56 -1.24 15.87
C GLY A 385 -14.08 -0.11 15.00
N VAL A 386 -15.32 -0.19 14.52
CA VAL A 386 -15.96 0.88 13.74
C VAL A 386 -16.34 2.04 14.67
N PHE A 387 -16.10 3.28 14.25
CA PHE A 387 -16.29 4.45 15.10
C PHE A 387 -17.74 4.96 15.10
N LYS A 388 -18.27 5.31 13.93
CA LYS A 388 -19.63 5.87 13.82
C LYS A 388 -20.68 4.79 14.08
N PRO A 389 -21.84 5.14 14.65
CA PRO A 389 -22.93 4.19 14.90
C PRO A 389 -23.54 3.63 13.60
N PRO A 390 -24.33 2.54 13.68
CA PRO A 390 -25.04 1.96 12.54
C PRO A 390 -25.74 2.99 11.65
N ALA A 391 -25.57 2.86 10.33
CA ALA A 391 -26.13 3.77 9.34
C ALA A 391 -26.63 2.98 8.13
N GLY A 392 -27.91 3.16 7.78
CA GLY A 392 -28.53 2.40 6.70
C GLY A 392 -28.53 0.89 6.98
N ASP A 393 -27.96 0.13 6.05
CA ASP A 393 -27.74 -1.32 6.10
C ASP A 393 -26.33 -1.72 6.59
N SER A 394 -25.47 -0.75 6.89
CA SER A 394 -24.20 -0.96 7.57
C SER A 394 -24.43 -1.00 9.09
N VAL A 395 -24.35 -2.18 9.71
CA VAL A 395 -24.68 -2.37 11.14
C VAL A 395 -23.52 -2.94 11.96
N SER A 396 -22.55 -3.58 11.31
CA SER A 396 -21.36 -4.09 12.01
C SER A 396 -20.60 -2.97 12.73
N MET A 397 -20.11 -3.31 13.92
CA MET A 397 -19.23 -2.46 14.73
C MET A 397 -17.79 -2.97 14.76
N GLY A 398 -17.47 -3.98 13.95
CA GLY A 398 -16.15 -4.56 13.83
C GLY A 398 -15.82 -4.96 12.40
N VAL A 399 -14.54 -4.84 12.04
CA VAL A 399 -13.97 -5.38 10.81
C VAL A 399 -12.90 -6.39 11.20
N ASP A 400 -13.09 -7.64 10.81
CA ASP A 400 -12.16 -8.72 11.09
C ASP A 400 -11.05 -8.75 10.03
N ALA A 401 -9.81 -8.95 10.46
CA ALA A 401 -8.66 -9.16 9.59
C ALA A 401 -7.86 -10.39 10.06
N PHE A 402 -7.35 -11.17 9.11
CA PHE A 402 -6.43 -12.28 9.39
C PHE A 402 -5.03 -11.85 8.97
N ILE A 403 -4.22 -11.50 9.96
CA ILE A 403 -2.88 -10.93 9.77
C ILE A 403 -1.88 -11.58 10.71
N ARG A 404 -0.59 -11.46 10.39
CA ARG A 404 0.50 -11.92 11.26
C ARG A 404 0.49 -11.16 12.58
N ALA A 405 0.32 -11.88 13.69
CA ALA A 405 0.37 -11.38 15.07
C ALA A 405 1.31 -12.25 15.93
N PRO A 406 1.71 -11.83 17.16
CA PRO A 406 2.61 -12.56 18.06
C PRO A 406 1.96 -13.80 18.68
N MET A 407 1.63 -14.75 17.81
CA MET A 407 0.89 -15.96 18.11
C MET A 407 1.70 -17.22 17.80
N GLY A 408 2.92 -17.08 17.25
CA GLY A 408 3.79 -18.21 16.94
C GLY A 408 4.12 -19.02 18.19
N THR A 409 3.55 -20.22 18.32
CA THR A 409 3.68 -21.05 19.52
C THR A 409 4.96 -21.89 19.57
N SER A 410 5.92 -21.69 18.67
CA SER A 410 7.20 -22.41 18.67
C SER A 410 8.33 -21.55 18.10
N ALA A 411 9.56 -21.99 18.36
CA ALA A 411 10.73 -21.59 17.59
C ALA A 411 10.41 -21.57 16.08
N PRO A 412 11.08 -20.72 15.28
CA PRO A 412 10.88 -20.64 13.84
C PRO A 412 10.78 -22.03 13.20
N THR A 413 9.81 -22.19 12.31
CA THR A 413 9.55 -23.45 11.59
C THR A 413 10.12 -23.37 10.19
N GLY A 414 10.50 -24.52 9.65
CA GLY A 414 11.04 -24.69 8.30
C GLY A 414 10.68 -26.06 7.75
N GLY A 415 10.98 -26.31 6.48
CA GLY A 415 10.87 -27.63 5.88
C GLY A 415 11.76 -28.63 6.61
N CYS A 416 11.20 -29.78 6.95
CA CYS A 416 11.89 -30.90 7.58
C CYS A 416 11.70 -32.12 6.69
N CYS A 417 12.81 -32.68 6.20
CA CYS A 417 12.80 -33.91 5.41
C CYS A 417 12.89 -35.13 6.32
N ILE A 418 11.80 -35.89 6.43
CA ILE A 418 11.77 -37.18 7.14
C ILE A 418 11.59 -38.27 6.10
N GLY A 419 12.70 -38.81 5.61
CA GLY A 419 12.69 -39.60 4.39
C GLY A 419 12.41 -38.71 3.18
N GLU A 420 11.45 -39.11 2.34
CA GLU A 420 11.01 -38.36 1.15
C GLU A 420 9.84 -37.41 1.44
N GLU A 421 9.27 -37.45 2.65
CA GLU A 421 8.20 -36.54 3.04
C GLU A 421 8.77 -35.23 3.61
N CYS A 422 8.34 -34.10 3.04
CA CYS A 422 8.59 -32.78 3.59
C CYS A 422 7.45 -32.35 4.52
N ILE A 423 7.77 -32.02 5.76
CA ILE A 423 6.82 -31.49 6.75
C ILE A 423 7.35 -30.17 7.33
N VAL A 424 6.51 -29.15 7.43
CA VAL A 424 6.90 -27.89 8.10
C VAL A 424 6.76 -28.04 9.62
N MET A 425 7.89 -27.97 10.34
CA MET A 425 7.94 -28.03 11.80
C MET A 425 9.15 -27.24 12.33
N ASN A 426 9.34 -27.14 13.65
CA ASN A 426 10.52 -26.46 14.21
C ASN A 426 11.75 -27.38 14.19
N GLU A 427 12.95 -26.81 14.20
CA GLU A 427 14.22 -27.55 14.15
C GLU A 427 14.29 -28.65 15.23
N LYS A 428 13.83 -28.35 16.45
CA LYS A 428 13.90 -29.29 17.57
C LYS A 428 13.04 -30.54 17.33
N ASP A 429 11.82 -30.37 16.83
CA ASP A 429 10.91 -31.47 16.54
C ASP A 429 11.40 -32.24 15.30
N CYS A 430 11.92 -31.53 14.28
CA CYS A 430 12.54 -32.15 13.10
C CYS A 430 13.68 -33.10 13.49
N LEU A 431 14.62 -32.62 14.31
CA LEU A 431 15.74 -33.42 14.80
C LEU A 431 15.28 -34.55 15.74
N ALA A 432 14.19 -34.39 16.47
CA ALA A 432 13.62 -35.43 17.33
C ALA A 432 13.05 -36.60 16.51
N ASP A 433 12.49 -36.29 15.33
CA ASP A 433 11.97 -37.27 14.38
C ASP A 433 13.03 -37.79 13.39
N SER A 434 14.31 -37.47 13.63
CA SER A 434 15.46 -37.84 12.76
C SER A 434 15.37 -37.28 11.34
N GLY A 435 14.69 -36.15 11.15
CA GLY A 435 14.62 -35.45 9.88
C GLY A 435 15.76 -34.45 9.69
N ASP A 436 15.98 -34.08 8.43
CA ASP A 436 16.93 -33.06 8.02
C ASP A 436 16.21 -31.71 7.91
N PHE A 437 16.57 -30.76 8.79
CA PHE A 437 15.96 -29.44 8.83
C PHE A 437 16.59 -28.52 7.78
N LEU A 438 15.77 -27.96 6.90
CA LEU A 438 16.22 -27.15 5.76
C LEU A 438 16.49 -25.68 6.13
N GLY A 439 16.18 -25.29 7.36
CA GLY A 439 16.40 -23.95 7.91
C GLY A 439 15.10 -23.17 8.12
N ASP A 440 15.17 -22.16 8.98
CA ASP A 440 14.02 -21.32 9.32
C ASP A 440 13.36 -20.72 8.07
N TRP A 441 12.03 -20.74 8.02
CA TRP A 441 11.21 -20.15 6.95
C TRP A 441 11.38 -20.79 5.57
N THR A 442 12.01 -21.96 5.49
CA THR A 442 11.94 -22.81 4.29
C THR A 442 10.57 -23.50 4.21
N PHE A 443 10.04 -23.64 3.01
CA PHE A 443 8.75 -24.27 2.76
C PHE A 443 8.93 -25.70 2.25
N CYS A 444 7.88 -26.50 2.40
CA CYS A 444 7.77 -27.78 1.73
C CYS A 444 7.07 -27.59 0.39
N GLU A 445 7.84 -27.67 -0.69
CA GLU A 445 7.31 -27.96 -2.01
C GLU A 445 7.26 -29.48 -2.24
N TRP A 446 6.58 -29.89 -3.30
CA TRP A 446 6.31 -31.30 -3.59
C TRP A 446 7.59 -32.10 -3.87
N ASP A 447 8.68 -31.44 -4.25
CA ASP A 447 9.99 -32.02 -4.60
C ASP A 447 11.07 -31.76 -3.53
N THR A 448 10.77 -31.02 -2.47
CA THR A 448 11.76 -30.45 -1.54
C THR A 448 12.62 -31.50 -0.81
N CYS A 449 12.07 -32.69 -0.58
CA CYS A 449 12.76 -33.80 0.10
C CYS A 449 13.02 -34.99 -0.83
N PHE A 450 12.76 -34.82 -2.13
CA PHE A 450 13.19 -35.78 -3.12
C PHE A 450 14.67 -35.50 -3.42
N ALA A 451 15.49 -36.54 -3.39
CA ALA A 451 16.83 -36.44 -3.94
C ALA A 451 16.67 -36.04 -5.42
N PRO A 452 17.29 -34.95 -5.89
CA PRO A 452 17.16 -34.56 -7.29
C PRO A 452 17.65 -35.72 -8.16
N CYS A 453 16.73 -36.30 -8.93
CA CYS A 453 17.04 -37.33 -9.92
C CYS A 453 17.70 -36.68 -11.13
N LEU A 454 18.92 -36.19 -10.94
CA LEU A 454 19.69 -35.49 -11.97
C LEU A 454 19.86 -36.32 -13.24
N GLY A 455 19.74 -37.65 -13.16
CA GLY A 455 19.86 -38.54 -14.30
C GLY A 455 18.57 -38.82 -15.07
N ASP A 456 17.39 -38.39 -14.61
CA ASP A 456 16.10 -38.61 -15.30
C ASP A 456 15.80 -37.37 -16.16
N ILE A 457 16.26 -37.42 -17.40
CA ILE A 457 16.20 -36.31 -18.37
C ILE A 457 14.86 -36.33 -19.11
N ASP A 458 14.24 -37.51 -19.27
CA ASP A 458 12.97 -37.64 -19.98
C ASP A 458 11.73 -37.58 -19.07
N GLY A 459 11.93 -37.59 -17.74
CA GLY A 459 10.92 -37.37 -16.70
C GLY A 459 10.03 -38.58 -16.48
N ASP A 460 10.55 -39.79 -16.65
CA ASP A 460 9.81 -41.05 -16.51
C ASP A 460 9.96 -41.76 -15.15
N ASP A 461 10.58 -41.06 -14.19
CA ASP A 461 10.94 -41.52 -12.85
C ASP A 461 11.96 -42.69 -12.87
N GLN A 462 12.76 -42.85 -13.93
CA GLN A 462 13.87 -43.80 -13.98
C GLN A 462 15.09 -43.24 -14.73
N VAL A 463 16.27 -43.39 -14.13
CA VAL A 463 17.55 -43.18 -14.83
C VAL A 463 17.90 -44.45 -15.61
N GLY A 464 17.67 -44.42 -16.91
CA GLY A 464 17.73 -45.58 -17.77
C GLY A 464 18.47 -45.37 -19.09
N VAL A 465 18.16 -46.26 -20.03
CA VAL A 465 18.77 -46.24 -21.36
C VAL A 465 18.36 -45.00 -22.15
N GLU A 466 17.14 -44.51 -21.96
CA GLU A 466 16.63 -43.36 -22.70
C GLU A 466 17.33 -42.07 -22.27
N ASP A 467 17.61 -41.87 -20.97
CA ASP A 467 18.39 -40.73 -20.46
C ASP A 467 19.85 -40.79 -20.91
N LEU A 468 20.45 -41.98 -20.89
CA LEU A 468 21.79 -42.18 -21.43
C LEU A 468 21.86 -41.80 -22.91
N LEU A 469 20.83 -42.18 -23.68
CA LEU A 469 20.74 -41.83 -25.10
C LEU A 469 20.51 -40.33 -25.29
N ALA A 470 19.79 -39.66 -24.39
CA ALA A 470 19.61 -38.21 -24.40
C ALA A 470 20.94 -37.47 -24.20
N VAL A 471 21.75 -37.86 -23.20
CA VAL A 471 23.10 -37.29 -22.99
C VAL A 471 24.01 -37.53 -24.21
N ILE A 472 24.00 -38.74 -24.77
CA ILE A 472 24.80 -39.05 -25.96
C ILE A 472 24.33 -38.26 -27.18
N ALA A 473 23.02 -38.00 -27.32
CA ALA A 473 22.48 -37.22 -28.43
C ALA A 473 22.88 -35.74 -28.36
N ALA A 474 23.05 -35.20 -27.14
CA ALA A 474 23.46 -33.82 -26.89
C ALA A 474 24.99 -33.64 -26.78
N TRP A 475 25.79 -34.66 -27.11
CA TRP A 475 27.24 -34.61 -26.87
C TRP A 475 27.95 -33.41 -27.49
N GLY A 476 28.64 -32.62 -26.65
CA GLY A 476 29.39 -31.43 -27.03
C GLY A 476 28.55 -30.17 -27.25
N THR A 477 27.27 -30.16 -26.86
CA THR A 477 26.42 -28.96 -26.83
C THR A 477 26.37 -28.33 -25.43
N ASP A 478 25.66 -27.22 -25.30
CA ASP A 478 25.31 -26.52 -24.06
C ASP A 478 23.85 -26.80 -23.66
N ASP A 479 23.34 -27.99 -23.97
CA ASP A 479 21.95 -28.36 -23.64
C ASP A 479 21.79 -28.51 -22.13
N ALA A 480 21.06 -27.57 -21.53
CA ALA A 480 20.87 -27.48 -20.08
C ALA A 480 20.18 -28.71 -19.47
N ALA A 481 19.46 -29.52 -20.26
CA ALA A 481 18.84 -30.75 -19.77
C ALA A 481 19.82 -31.93 -19.72
N ALA A 482 20.91 -31.89 -20.49
CA ALA A 482 21.92 -32.94 -20.57
C ALA A 482 23.27 -32.56 -19.93
N ASP A 483 23.47 -31.27 -19.59
CA ASP A 483 24.61 -30.74 -18.83
C ASP A 483 24.33 -30.86 -17.32
N LEU A 484 24.51 -32.07 -16.80
CA LEU A 484 24.11 -32.48 -15.46
C LEU A 484 25.07 -31.98 -14.37
N ASN A 485 26.31 -31.64 -14.72
CA ASN A 485 27.27 -31.05 -13.80
C ASN A 485 27.31 -29.51 -13.89
N VAL A 486 26.57 -28.91 -14.83
CA VAL A 486 26.40 -27.47 -15.06
C VAL A 486 27.73 -26.78 -15.38
N ASP A 487 28.61 -27.45 -16.11
CA ASP A 487 29.92 -26.90 -16.51
C ASP A 487 29.90 -26.19 -17.88
N GLY A 488 28.75 -26.24 -18.56
CA GLY A 488 28.49 -25.57 -19.83
C GLY A 488 28.80 -26.42 -21.06
N VAL A 489 29.12 -27.71 -20.92
CA VAL A 489 29.30 -28.64 -22.04
C VAL A 489 28.89 -30.06 -21.69
N VAL A 490 28.03 -30.67 -22.52
CA VAL A 490 27.65 -32.08 -22.37
C VAL A 490 28.83 -32.99 -22.77
N ASP A 491 29.46 -33.64 -21.81
CA ASP A 491 30.61 -34.52 -22.05
C ASP A 491 30.62 -35.81 -21.20
N VAL A 492 31.81 -36.40 -21.04
CA VAL A 492 31.98 -37.65 -20.27
C VAL A 492 31.60 -37.48 -18.80
N SER A 493 31.68 -36.26 -18.27
CA SER A 493 31.34 -35.93 -16.90
C SER A 493 29.85 -36.09 -16.64
N ASP A 494 28.99 -35.65 -17.58
CA ASP A 494 27.53 -35.82 -17.49
C ASP A 494 27.11 -37.27 -17.68
N LEU A 495 27.77 -37.98 -18.59
CA LEU A 495 27.54 -39.41 -18.76
C LEU A 495 27.89 -40.21 -17.49
N LEU A 496 28.90 -39.78 -16.73
CA LEU A 496 29.23 -40.40 -15.45
C LEU A 496 28.18 -40.12 -14.37
N VAL A 497 27.43 -39.01 -14.46
CA VAL A 497 26.26 -38.75 -13.59
C VAL A 497 25.14 -39.75 -13.88
N ILE A 498 24.77 -39.95 -15.15
CA ILE A 498 23.78 -40.96 -15.57
C ILE A 498 24.14 -42.37 -15.07
N ILE A 499 25.40 -42.77 -15.23
CA ILE A 499 25.85 -44.10 -14.78
C ILE A 499 25.88 -44.18 -13.24
N GLY A 500 26.17 -43.07 -12.56
CA GLY A 500 26.17 -42.98 -11.10
C GLY A 500 24.79 -43.18 -10.48
N GLU A 501 23.75 -42.68 -11.17
CA GLU A 501 22.37 -42.66 -10.70
C GLU A 501 21.48 -43.75 -11.34
N TRP A 502 22.06 -44.73 -12.05
CA TRP A 502 21.30 -45.73 -12.82
C TRP A 502 20.32 -46.53 -11.97
N GLY A 503 19.02 -46.41 -12.26
CA GLY A 503 17.97 -47.09 -11.50
C GLY A 503 16.68 -46.29 -11.41
N SER A 504 15.78 -46.73 -10.54
CA SER A 504 14.54 -46.00 -10.26
C SER A 504 14.83 -44.73 -9.46
N CYS A 505 14.11 -43.68 -9.85
CA CYS A 505 13.62 -42.66 -8.96
C CYS A 505 12.33 -43.19 -8.28
#